data_AF-A0A1F1L862-F1
#
_entry.id   AF-A0A1F1L862-F1
#
_cell.length_a   1.000
_cell.length_b   1.000
_cell.length_c   1.000
_cell.angle_alpha   90.00
_cell.angle_beta   90.00
_cell.angle_gamma   90.00
#
_symmetry.space_group_name_H-M   'P 1'
#
loop_
_entity.id
_entity.type
_entity.pdbx_description
1 polymer ?
#
loop_
_entity_poly.entity_id
_entity_poly.type
_entity_poly.pdbx_seq_one_letter_code
_entity_poly.pdbx_strand_id
1 'polypeptide(L)'
;MTQHYNLYESLGLNPGASSDQLNAELSAALQALEEQGAGMSDPRFHETATARAILGEERRRAQYDARLTDSAARPMNIRDLIHLAERGQFLDAPEEKPRYQTLSIVTRRVAEVEPTGAPLARFRAAPGVVKTVLAIAAVMPAVLLVGFVCMAVIFAVDSAGSTVYSHGGVFDEFATLLDTSFNSLYLLVLAVFVLVNILWAGRVLHDVLYPARGGQNVLLGVETLGFAVVELFVMVGFGAADWVMFTLPFVAHIAVGALLFSGAVGRWCKGEIQTREVVEGPRD
;
A
#
# COMPACT_ATOMS: atom_id res chain seq x y z
N MET A 1 -14.06 -24.00 33.54
CA MET A 1 -13.90 -22.70 34.21
C MET A 1 -14.04 -21.63 33.14
N THR A 2 -15.10 -20.83 33.22
CA THR A 2 -15.36 -19.70 32.32
C THR A 2 -14.52 -18.52 32.81
N GLN A 3 -13.36 -18.30 32.19
CA GLN A 3 -12.45 -17.25 32.63
C GLN A 3 -12.91 -15.91 32.06
N HIS A 4 -13.39 -15.02 32.93
CA HIS A 4 -13.67 -13.63 32.58
C HIS A 4 -12.35 -12.85 32.60
N TYR A 5 -12.13 -12.00 31.59
CA TYR A 5 -10.95 -11.15 31.55
C TYR A 5 -11.06 -10.04 32.60
N ASN A 6 -10.12 -10.02 33.56
CA ASN A 6 -10.14 -9.10 34.69
C ASN A 6 -9.17 -7.92 34.48
N LEU A 7 -9.72 -6.75 34.12
CA LEU A 7 -8.99 -5.48 33.98
C LEU A 7 -8.31 -5.03 35.27
N TYR A 8 -8.88 -5.32 36.44
CA TYR A 8 -8.26 -4.95 37.72
C TYR A 8 -6.97 -5.74 37.93
N GLU A 9 -6.99 -7.05 37.66
CA GLU A 9 -5.81 -7.90 37.77
C GLU A 9 -4.77 -7.58 36.68
N SER A 10 -5.21 -7.41 35.43
CA SER A 10 -4.32 -7.13 34.29
C SER A 10 -3.53 -5.85 34.47
N LEU A 11 -4.19 -4.79 34.96
CA LEU A 11 -3.60 -3.46 35.11
C LEU A 11 -3.15 -3.16 36.55
N GLY A 12 -3.29 -4.10 37.48
CA GLY A 12 -2.92 -3.91 38.88
C GLY A 12 -3.74 -2.84 39.61
N LEU A 13 -4.99 -2.63 39.21
CA LEU A 13 -5.89 -1.62 39.76
C LEU A 13 -6.61 -2.12 41.02
N ASN A 14 -6.95 -1.20 41.92
CA ASN A 14 -7.74 -1.52 43.10
C ASN A 14 -9.26 -1.57 42.76
N PRO A 15 -9.93 -2.73 42.86
CA PRO A 15 -11.37 -2.83 42.57
C PRO A 15 -12.26 -2.04 43.55
N GLY A 16 -11.74 -1.66 44.72
CA GLY A 16 -12.44 -0.83 45.70
C GLY A 16 -12.33 0.69 45.47
N ALA A 17 -11.53 1.15 44.51
CA ALA A 17 -11.40 2.57 44.19
C ALA A 17 -12.69 3.12 43.54
N SER A 18 -12.99 4.42 43.64
CA SER A 18 -14.12 5.03 42.92
C SER A 18 -13.84 5.16 41.42
N SER A 19 -14.88 5.31 40.60
CA SER A 19 -14.70 5.47 39.15
C SER A 19 -13.89 6.72 38.80
N ASP A 20 -14.04 7.79 39.59
CA ASP A 20 -13.21 9.00 39.45
C ASP A 20 -11.73 8.74 39.77
N GLN A 21 -11.44 7.95 40.81
CA GLN A 21 -10.08 7.56 41.18
C GLN A 21 -9.44 6.69 40.08
N LEU A 22 -10.18 5.68 39.59
CA LEU A 22 -9.74 4.82 38.50
C LEU A 22 -9.52 5.61 37.21
N ASN A 23 -10.41 6.56 36.89
CA ASN A 23 -10.24 7.43 35.73
C ASN A 23 -8.98 8.30 35.83
N ALA A 24 -8.69 8.85 37.02
CA ALA A 24 -7.48 9.63 37.26
C ALA A 24 -6.21 8.78 37.13
N GLU A 25 -6.18 7.60 37.75
CA GLU A 25 -5.06 6.64 37.70
C GLU A 25 -4.78 6.19 36.26
N LEU A 26 -5.83 5.80 35.53
CA LEU A 26 -5.72 5.38 34.13
C LEU A 26 -5.35 6.52 33.18
N SER A 27 -5.79 7.75 33.46
CA SER A 27 -5.36 8.93 32.69
C SER A 27 -3.87 9.21 32.87
N ALA A 28 -3.35 9.10 34.10
CA ALA A 28 -1.92 9.25 34.37
C ALA A 28 -1.10 8.14 33.70
N ALA A 29 -1.59 6.90 33.72
CA ALA A 29 -0.95 5.77 33.03
C ALA A 29 -0.89 5.97 31.50
N LEU A 30 -1.97 6.47 30.88
CA LEU A 30 -1.99 6.79 29.46
C LEU A 30 -0.98 7.89 29.10
N GLN A 31 -0.88 8.94 29.91
CA GLN A 31 0.10 10.01 29.69
C GLN A 31 1.54 9.48 29.79
N ALA A 32 1.84 8.65 30.80
CA ALA A 32 3.17 8.05 30.93
C ALA A 32 3.54 7.14 29.75
N LEU A 33 2.56 6.45 29.16
CA LEU A 33 2.74 5.65 27.95
C LEU A 33 2.99 6.54 26.72
N GLU A 34 2.26 7.64 26.57
CA GLU A 34 2.49 8.64 25.50
C GLU A 34 3.89 9.23 25.57
N GLU A 35 4.37 9.59 26.76
CA GLU A 35 5.73 10.10 26.99
C GLU A 35 6.82 9.08 26.62
N GLN A 36 6.51 7.78 26.68
CA GLN A 36 7.37 6.69 26.21
C GLN A 36 7.26 6.42 24.70
N GLY A 37 6.46 7.20 23.98
CA GLY A 37 6.23 7.04 22.54
C GLY A 37 5.21 5.94 22.19
N ALA A 38 4.47 5.40 23.17
CA ALA A 38 3.37 4.50 22.89
C ALA A 38 2.14 5.27 22.38
N GLY A 39 1.40 4.66 21.45
CA GLY A 39 0.16 5.22 20.91
C GLY A 39 -0.87 4.12 20.67
N MET A 40 -1.91 4.39 19.89
CA MET A 40 -3.03 3.44 19.65
C MET A 40 -2.61 2.07 19.08
N SER A 41 -1.42 1.96 18.51
CA SER A 41 -0.86 0.68 18.03
C SER A 41 -0.13 -0.12 19.11
N ASP A 42 0.18 0.44 20.29
CA ASP A 42 0.77 -0.28 21.42
C ASP A 42 -0.35 -0.98 22.21
N PRO A 43 -0.28 -2.32 22.40
CA PRO A 43 -1.28 -3.07 23.17
C PRO A 43 -1.52 -2.53 24.58
N ARG A 44 -0.48 -2.04 25.26
CA ARG A 44 -0.59 -1.49 26.63
C ARG A 44 -1.40 -0.20 26.64
N PHE A 45 -1.18 0.65 25.65
CA PHE A 45 -1.95 1.88 25.49
C PHE A 45 -3.40 1.57 25.18
N HIS A 46 -3.66 0.64 24.27
CA HIS A 46 -5.01 0.25 23.88
C HIS A 46 -5.80 -0.38 25.04
N GLU A 47 -5.18 -1.27 25.81
CA GLU A 47 -5.81 -1.88 27.00
C GLU A 47 -6.12 -0.83 28.07
N THR A 48 -5.16 0.05 28.38
CA THR A 48 -5.35 1.14 29.36
C THR A 48 -6.46 2.10 28.94
N ALA A 49 -6.53 2.43 27.64
CA ALA A 49 -7.57 3.30 27.10
C ALA A 49 -8.96 2.64 27.19
N THR A 50 -9.03 1.35 26.89
CA THR A 50 -10.27 0.55 27.02
C THR A 50 -10.71 0.48 28.48
N ALA A 51 -9.78 0.21 29.41
CA ALA A 51 -10.07 0.18 30.83
C ALA A 51 -10.59 1.53 31.33
N ARG A 52 -9.98 2.64 30.90
CA ARG A 52 -10.43 4.00 31.27
C ARG A 52 -11.86 4.25 30.80
N ALA A 53 -12.19 3.86 29.57
CA ALA A 53 -13.51 4.04 28.99
C ALA A 53 -14.61 3.20 29.66
N ILE A 54 -14.24 2.13 30.38
CA ILE A 54 -15.17 1.27 31.12
C ILE A 54 -15.21 1.66 32.60
N LEU A 55 -14.06 1.63 33.26
CA LEU A 55 -13.92 1.81 34.72
C LEU A 55 -14.03 3.27 35.16
N GLY A 56 -13.80 4.21 34.24
CA GLY A 56 -13.96 5.65 34.50
C GLY A 56 -15.40 6.15 34.41
N GLU A 57 -16.34 5.34 33.91
CA GLU A 57 -17.77 5.69 33.85
C GLU A 57 -18.58 4.73 34.71
N GLU A 58 -19.22 5.27 35.76
CA GLU A 58 -19.93 4.49 36.79
C GLU A 58 -20.91 3.45 36.22
N ARG A 59 -21.69 3.84 35.20
CA ARG A 59 -22.67 2.95 34.56
C ARG A 59 -22.03 1.77 33.86
N ARG A 60 -20.91 1.98 33.15
CA ARG A 60 -20.21 0.92 32.41
C ARG A 60 -19.42 0.03 33.35
N ARG A 61 -18.81 0.62 34.38
CA ARG A 61 -18.18 -0.11 35.47
C ARG A 61 -19.16 -1.05 36.16
N ALA A 62 -20.35 -0.57 36.53
CA ALA A 62 -21.37 -1.41 37.16
C ALA A 62 -21.76 -2.62 36.29
N GLN A 63 -21.87 -2.43 34.97
CA GLN A 63 -22.11 -3.53 34.04
C GLN A 63 -20.94 -4.52 34.02
N TYR A 64 -19.72 -4.00 33.92
CA TYR A 64 -18.50 -4.81 33.92
C TYR A 64 -18.35 -5.63 35.22
N ASP A 65 -18.52 -5.01 36.38
CA ASP A 65 -18.42 -5.65 37.69
C ASP A 65 -19.51 -6.71 37.89
N ALA A 66 -20.74 -6.45 37.42
CA ALA A 66 -21.81 -7.45 37.41
C ALA A 66 -21.45 -8.66 36.53
N ARG A 67 -20.87 -8.42 35.35
CA ARG A 67 -20.47 -9.50 34.42
C ARG A 67 -19.26 -10.29 34.93
N LEU A 68 -18.38 -9.66 35.69
CA LEU A 68 -17.20 -10.29 36.29
C LEU A 68 -17.59 -11.28 37.41
N THR A 69 -18.70 -11.01 38.10
CA THR A 69 -19.20 -11.85 39.21
C THR A 69 -20.23 -12.90 38.77
N ASP A 70 -20.83 -12.75 37.58
CA ASP A 70 -21.79 -13.71 37.03
C ASP A 70 -21.12 -14.93 36.38
N SER A 71 -20.97 -15.99 37.18
CA SER A 71 -20.42 -17.28 36.74
C SER A 71 -21.23 -18.01 35.66
N ALA A 72 -22.52 -17.67 35.48
CA ALA A 72 -23.38 -18.27 34.46
C ALA A 72 -23.28 -17.53 33.12
N ALA A 73 -22.69 -16.33 33.12
CA ALA A 73 -22.55 -15.52 31.93
C ALA A 73 -21.44 -16.07 31.00
N ARG A 74 -21.54 -15.73 29.71
CA ARG A 74 -20.54 -16.11 28.70
C ARG A 74 -19.13 -15.63 29.11
N PRO A 75 -18.04 -16.38 28.88
CA PRO A 75 -16.69 -15.87 29.09
C PRO A 75 -16.49 -14.49 28.45
N MET A 76 -16.03 -13.53 29.25
CA MET A 76 -15.78 -12.16 28.81
C MET A 76 -14.34 -12.05 28.31
N ASN A 77 -14.16 -11.71 27.04
CA ASN A 77 -12.84 -11.51 26.44
C ASN A 77 -12.59 -10.01 26.10
N ILE A 78 -11.38 -9.68 25.67
CA ILE A 78 -11.00 -8.30 25.35
C ILE A 78 -11.89 -7.63 24.29
N ARG A 79 -12.43 -8.40 23.33
CA ARG A 79 -13.33 -7.87 22.29
C ARG A 79 -14.68 -7.46 22.89
N ASP A 80 -15.18 -8.22 23.87
CA ASP A 80 -16.41 -7.86 24.58
C ASP A 80 -16.22 -6.57 25.39
N LEU A 81 -15.03 -6.38 25.97
CA LEU A 81 -14.66 -5.15 26.68
C LEU A 81 -14.59 -3.94 25.75
N ILE A 82 -13.98 -4.08 24.56
CA ILE A 82 -13.97 -3.02 23.55
C ILE A 82 -15.41 -2.64 23.15
N HIS A 83 -16.28 -3.63 22.95
CA HIS A 83 -17.69 -3.36 22.67
C HIS A 83 -18.40 -2.62 23.81
N LEU A 84 -18.15 -2.99 25.07
CA LEU A 84 -18.66 -2.26 26.23
C LEU A 84 -18.13 -0.82 26.27
N ALA A 85 -16.85 -0.61 25.97
CA ALA A 85 -16.23 0.72 25.93
C ALA A 85 -16.81 1.61 24.83
N GLU A 86 -17.16 1.05 23.67
CA GLU A 86 -17.70 1.82 22.54
C GLU A 86 -19.21 2.05 22.64
N ARG A 87 -19.96 1.01 23.00
CA ARG A 87 -21.43 0.99 22.93
C ARG A 87 -22.12 1.02 24.29
N GLY A 88 -21.37 0.85 25.37
CA GLY A 88 -21.92 0.90 26.72
C GLY A 88 -22.85 -0.27 27.08
N GLN A 89 -22.71 -1.42 26.40
CA GLN A 89 -23.41 -2.67 26.68
C GLN A 89 -22.60 -3.89 26.18
N PHE A 90 -22.79 -5.05 26.81
CA PHE A 90 -22.19 -6.32 26.38
C PHE A 90 -22.93 -6.96 25.20
N LEU A 91 -22.23 -7.84 24.46
CA LEU A 91 -22.82 -8.73 23.45
C LEU A 91 -23.48 -9.94 24.15
N ASP A 92 -24.64 -9.72 24.76
CA ASP A 92 -25.36 -10.76 25.52
C ASP A 92 -26.38 -11.54 24.70
N ALA A 93 -26.64 -11.15 23.45
CA ALA A 93 -27.50 -11.93 22.57
C ALA A 93 -26.75 -13.16 22.04
N PRO A 94 -27.41 -14.34 21.91
CA PRO A 94 -26.90 -15.37 21.01
C PRO A 94 -26.63 -14.68 19.68
N GLU A 95 -25.55 -15.06 18.98
CA GLU A 95 -25.37 -14.69 17.59
C GLU A 95 -26.61 -15.21 16.82
N GLU A 96 -27.70 -14.46 16.83
CA GLU A 96 -28.40 -14.16 15.61
C GLU A 96 -27.27 -13.61 14.75
N LYS A 97 -26.66 -14.52 13.96
CA LYS A 97 -25.65 -14.22 12.95
C LYS A 97 -26.00 -12.84 12.52
N PRO A 98 -25.14 -11.82 12.66
CA PRO A 98 -25.54 -10.50 12.27
C PRO A 98 -26.17 -10.69 10.90
N ARG A 99 -27.50 -10.48 10.83
CA ARG A 99 -27.99 -9.76 9.70
C ARG A 99 -27.13 -8.53 9.86
N TYR A 100 -26.00 -8.54 9.17
CA TYR A 100 -25.76 -7.53 8.21
C TYR A 100 -27.19 -7.24 7.70
N GLN A 101 -27.87 -6.26 8.34
CA GLN A 101 -28.15 -5.04 7.63
C GLN A 101 -26.89 -4.88 6.83
N THR A 102 -26.95 -5.46 5.64
CA THR A 102 -26.22 -4.99 4.52
C THR A 102 -26.49 -3.50 4.72
N LEU A 103 -25.51 -2.77 5.26
CA LEU A 103 -25.15 -1.54 4.63
C LEU A 103 -25.12 -2.00 3.19
N SER A 104 -26.27 -1.86 2.52
CA SER A 104 -26.30 -1.68 1.11
C SER A 104 -25.45 -0.43 1.05
N ILE A 105 -24.15 -0.67 0.94
CA ILE A 105 -23.28 0.11 0.09
C ILE A 105 -24.04 -0.02 -1.21
N VAL A 106 -25.09 0.80 -1.34
CA VAL A 106 -25.62 1.20 -2.61
C VAL A 106 -24.43 1.94 -3.12
N THR A 107 -23.55 1.20 -3.79
CA THR A 107 -22.53 1.76 -4.63
C THR A 107 -23.35 2.44 -5.70
N ARG A 108 -23.85 3.64 -5.38
CA ARG A 108 -24.55 4.47 -6.32
C ARG A 108 -23.49 4.69 -7.36
N ARG A 109 -23.67 4.06 -8.52
CA ARG A 109 -22.87 4.34 -9.70
C ARG A 109 -23.20 5.80 -9.99
N VAL A 110 -22.41 6.72 -9.43
CA VAL A 110 -22.54 8.15 -9.69
C VAL A 110 -22.48 8.25 -11.20
N ALA A 111 -23.52 8.85 -11.78
CA ALA A 111 -23.67 8.95 -13.22
C ALA A 111 -22.34 9.39 -13.84
N GLU A 112 -21.98 8.72 -14.93
CA GLU A 112 -20.82 9.00 -15.78
C GLU A 112 -20.70 10.52 -15.95
N VAL A 113 -19.81 11.15 -15.17
CA VAL A 113 -19.56 12.58 -15.32
C VAL A 113 -18.74 12.67 -16.59
N GLU A 114 -19.42 13.03 -17.68
CA GLU A 114 -18.78 13.26 -18.96
C GLU A 114 -17.63 14.26 -18.71
N PRO A 115 -16.37 13.85 -18.90
CA PRO A 115 -15.23 14.63 -18.43
C PRO A 115 -15.06 15.86 -19.33
N THR A 116 -15.79 16.92 -19.04
CA THR A 116 -15.76 18.19 -19.76
C THR A 116 -14.51 18.95 -19.32
N GLY A 117 -13.41 18.77 -20.04
CA GLY A 117 -12.15 19.44 -19.77
C GLY A 117 -11.03 19.03 -20.72
N ALA A 118 -10.10 19.97 -20.97
CA ALA A 118 -8.92 19.74 -21.80
C ALA A 118 -8.10 18.54 -21.28
N PRO A 119 -7.39 17.80 -22.16
CA PRO A 119 -6.62 16.60 -21.78
C PRO A 119 -5.67 16.81 -20.58
N LEU A 120 -5.06 17.99 -20.49
CA LEU A 120 -4.15 18.36 -19.41
C LEU A 120 -4.87 18.49 -18.04
N ALA A 121 -6.11 18.97 -18.04
CA ALA A 121 -6.93 19.05 -16.82
C ALA A 121 -7.31 17.64 -16.32
N ARG A 122 -7.63 16.73 -17.24
CA ARG A 122 -7.86 15.31 -16.92
C ARG A 122 -6.62 14.67 -16.31
N PHE A 123 -5.44 14.89 -16.91
CA PHE A 123 -4.19 14.40 -16.36
C PHE A 123 -3.90 14.94 -14.95
N ARG A 124 -4.13 16.23 -14.70
CA ARG A 124 -3.95 16.83 -13.37
C ARG A 124 -4.91 16.29 -12.32
N ALA A 125 -6.13 15.92 -12.70
CA ALA A 125 -7.12 15.31 -11.80
C ALA A 125 -6.92 13.80 -11.60
N ALA A 126 -6.04 13.15 -12.38
CA ALA A 126 -5.83 11.72 -12.31
C ALA A 126 -5.25 11.29 -10.93
N PRO A 127 -5.62 10.10 -10.42
CA PRO A 127 -4.98 9.50 -9.25
C PRO A 127 -3.46 9.43 -9.44
N GLY A 128 -2.69 9.56 -8.36
CA GLY A 128 -1.22 9.56 -8.42
C GLY A 128 -0.63 8.40 -9.21
N VAL A 129 -1.21 7.20 -9.06
CA VAL A 129 -0.81 5.99 -9.80
C VAL A 129 -0.95 6.16 -11.32
N VAL A 130 -2.05 6.76 -11.80
CA VAL A 130 -2.28 6.97 -13.24
C VAL A 130 -1.28 7.99 -13.81
N LYS A 131 -0.95 9.03 -13.05
CA LYS A 131 0.07 10.02 -13.46
C LYS A 131 1.45 9.38 -13.59
N THR A 132 1.83 8.53 -12.64
CA THR A 132 3.11 7.82 -12.67
C THR A 132 3.20 6.89 -13.87
N VAL A 133 2.16 6.09 -14.14
CA VAL A 133 2.12 5.18 -15.30
C VAL A 133 2.22 5.95 -16.61
N LEU A 134 1.48 7.05 -16.77
CA LEU A 134 1.52 7.89 -17.97
C LEU A 134 2.88 8.60 -18.13
N ALA A 135 3.49 9.07 -17.05
CA ALA A 135 4.82 9.68 -17.11
C ALA A 135 5.88 8.67 -17.56
N ILE A 136 5.85 7.44 -17.01
CA ILE A 136 6.74 6.35 -17.43
C ILE A 136 6.50 6.03 -18.92
N ALA A 137 5.24 5.89 -19.33
CA ALA A 137 4.88 5.61 -20.72
C ALA A 137 5.31 6.72 -21.69
N ALA A 138 5.44 7.97 -21.24
CA ALA A 138 5.91 9.09 -22.06
C ALA A 138 7.45 9.17 -22.15
N VAL A 139 8.16 8.85 -21.05
CA VAL A 139 9.63 8.93 -20.99
C VAL A 139 10.28 7.73 -21.67
N MET A 140 9.70 6.53 -21.53
CA MET A 140 10.27 5.30 -22.07
C MET A 140 10.54 5.31 -23.58
N PRO A 141 9.60 5.75 -24.45
CA PRO A 141 9.85 5.80 -25.89
C PRO A 141 11.00 6.74 -26.26
N ALA A 142 11.16 7.85 -25.54
CA ALA A 142 12.26 8.78 -25.78
C ALA A 142 13.61 8.15 -25.43
N VAL A 143 13.68 7.41 -24.31
CA VAL A 143 14.89 6.68 -23.91
C VAL A 143 15.23 5.57 -24.92
N LEU A 144 14.23 4.79 -25.34
CA LEU A 144 14.41 3.74 -26.35
C LEU A 144 14.85 4.31 -27.70
N LEU A 145 14.30 5.46 -28.11
CA LEU A 145 14.69 6.14 -29.34
C LEU A 145 16.13 6.64 -29.29
N VAL A 146 16.55 7.27 -28.19
CA VAL A 146 17.95 7.68 -27.99
C VAL A 146 18.87 6.46 -28.04
N GLY A 147 18.47 5.37 -27.37
CA GLY A 147 19.14 4.07 -27.43
C GLY A 147 19.36 3.58 -28.86
N PHE A 148 18.29 3.55 -29.64
CA PHE A 148 18.30 3.12 -31.03
C PHE A 148 19.17 4.01 -31.94
N VAL A 149 19.08 5.34 -31.77
CA VAL A 149 19.88 6.29 -32.56
C VAL A 149 21.36 6.12 -32.26
N CYS A 150 21.74 5.99 -30.98
CA CYS A 150 23.13 5.73 -30.61
C CYS A 150 23.66 4.43 -31.24
N MET A 151 22.86 3.36 -31.23
CA MET A 151 23.24 2.09 -31.87
C MET A 151 23.37 2.20 -33.39
N ALA A 152 22.45 2.90 -34.05
CA ALA A 152 22.54 3.16 -35.49
C ALA A 152 23.83 3.91 -35.85
N VAL A 153 24.26 4.86 -34.99
CA VAL A 153 25.53 5.58 -35.14
C VAL A 153 26.72 4.65 -34.95
N ILE A 154 26.75 3.82 -33.89
CA ILE A 154 27.84 2.86 -33.65
C ILE A 154 27.97 1.89 -34.82
N PHE A 155 26.86 1.31 -35.28
CA PHE A 155 26.85 0.38 -36.42
C PHE A 155 27.29 1.06 -37.72
N ALA A 156 26.87 2.32 -37.95
CA ALA A 156 27.33 3.09 -39.11
C ALA A 156 28.83 3.38 -39.05
N VAL A 157 29.37 3.68 -37.86
CA VAL A 157 30.82 3.90 -37.66
C VAL A 157 31.60 2.61 -37.86
N ASP A 158 31.14 1.48 -37.32
CA ASP A 158 31.81 0.18 -37.46
C ASP A 158 31.80 -0.32 -38.92
N SER A 159 30.65 -0.22 -39.60
CA SER A 159 30.54 -0.56 -41.02
C SER A 159 31.37 0.37 -41.92
N ALA A 160 31.44 1.66 -41.61
CA ALA A 160 32.33 2.60 -42.30
C ALA A 160 33.82 2.33 -42.01
N GLY A 161 34.18 2.00 -40.76
CA GLY A 161 35.53 1.61 -40.36
C GLY A 161 36.01 0.35 -41.08
N SER A 162 35.11 -0.63 -41.25
CA SER A 162 35.40 -1.88 -41.98
C SER A 162 35.75 -1.67 -43.46
N THR A 163 35.33 -0.55 -44.05
CA THR A 163 35.62 -0.20 -45.45
C THR A 163 36.80 0.76 -45.61
N VAL A 164 37.25 1.40 -44.52
CA VAL A 164 38.33 2.41 -44.50
C VAL A 164 39.47 1.95 -43.58
N TYR A 165 39.92 0.70 -43.69
CA TYR A 165 41.11 0.23 -42.98
C TYR A 165 42.39 0.76 -43.66
N SER A 166 42.88 1.93 -43.22
CA SER A 166 44.31 2.24 -43.25
C SER A 166 44.79 3.37 -42.33
N HIS A 167 43.92 4.15 -41.67
CA HIS A 167 44.35 5.31 -40.88
C HIS A 167 43.93 5.21 -39.39
N GLY A 168 44.76 4.49 -38.62
CA GLY A 168 45.13 4.67 -37.21
C GLY A 168 44.09 5.07 -36.15
N GLY A 169 43.90 4.17 -35.16
CA GLY A 169 43.73 4.39 -33.71
C GLY A 169 42.56 5.25 -33.18
N VAL A 170 42.30 6.41 -33.77
CA VAL A 170 41.35 7.41 -33.27
C VAL A 170 39.90 6.91 -33.37
N PHE A 171 39.58 6.14 -34.41
CA PHE A 171 38.24 5.56 -34.55
C PHE A 171 37.96 4.45 -33.54
N ASP A 172 38.97 3.63 -33.20
CA ASP A 172 38.84 2.58 -32.18
C ASP A 172 38.65 3.18 -30.79
N GLU A 173 39.40 4.24 -30.46
CA GLU A 173 39.23 4.98 -29.20
C GLU A 173 37.86 5.65 -29.11
N PHE A 174 37.38 6.26 -30.21
CA PHE A 174 36.06 6.88 -30.26
C PHE A 174 34.92 5.86 -30.14
N ALA A 175 35.02 4.72 -30.82
CA ALA A 175 34.06 3.63 -30.71
C ALA A 175 34.01 3.06 -29.28
N THR A 176 35.17 2.87 -28.66
CA THR A 176 35.28 2.41 -27.26
C THR A 176 34.67 3.40 -26.28
N LEU A 177 34.91 4.71 -26.49
CA LEU A 177 34.32 5.77 -25.65
C LEU A 177 32.80 5.82 -25.79
N LEU A 178 32.28 5.70 -27.01
CA LEU A 178 30.84 5.64 -27.28
C LEU A 178 30.20 4.43 -26.61
N ASP A 179 30.79 3.24 -26.77
CA ASP A 179 30.29 2.01 -26.17
C ASP A 179 30.29 2.09 -24.63
N THR A 180 31.39 2.59 -24.04
CA THR A 180 31.49 2.78 -22.58
C THR A 180 30.47 3.80 -22.06
N SER A 181 30.29 4.92 -22.77
CA SER A 181 29.32 5.96 -22.40
C SER A 181 27.89 5.44 -22.50
N PHE A 182 27.61 4.65 -23.54
CA PHE A 182 26.31 4.03 -23.74
C PHE A 182 25.99 3.00 -22.65
N ASN A 183 26.92 2.10 -22.36
CA ASN A 183 26.80 1.12 -21.28
C ASN A 183 26.56 1.81 -19.93
N SER A 184 27.25 2.92 -19.67
CA SER A 184 27.07 3.71 -18.44
C SER A 184 25.68 4.36 -18.36
N LEU A 185 25.20 4.96 -19.45
CA LEU A 185 23.86 5.55 -19.51
C LEU A 185 22.77 4.48 -19.37
N TYR A 186 22.97 3.33 -20.00
CA TYR A 186 22.06 2.20 -19.92
C TYR A 186 21.97 1.65 -18.50
N LEU A 187 23.11 1.42 -17.84
CA LEU A 187 23.17 1.00 -16.43
C LEU A 187 22.46 2.00 -15.51
N LEU A 188 22.61 3.30 -15.77
CA LEU A 188 21.89 4.33 -15.02
C LEU A 188 20.38 4.24 -15.21
N VAL A 189 19.90 4.11 -16.46
CA VAL A 189 18.47 3.95 -16.77
C VAL A 189 17.92 2.69 -16.08
N LEU A 190 18.66 1.59 -16.14
CA LEU A 190 18.25 0.32 -15.55
C LEU A 190 18.23 0.39 -14.01
N ALA A 191 19.21 1.05 -13.40
CA ALA A 191 19.23 1.29 -11.96
C ALA A 191 18.04 2.15 -11.50
N VAL A 192 17.69 3.20 -12.26
CA VAL A 192 16.49 4.01 -12.00
C VAL A 192 15.22 3.16 -12.14
N PHE A 193 15.16 2.31 -13.16
CA PHE A 193 14.02 1.42 -13.37
C PHE A 193 13.85 0.42 -12.21
N VAL A 194 14.93 -0.23 -11.78
CA VAL A 194 14.93 -1.12 -10.62
C VAL A 194 14.49 -0.37 -9.35
N LEU A 195 15.00 0.85 -9.12
CA LEU A 195 14.59 1.66 -7.97
C LEU A 195 13.09 1.97 -7.99
N VAL A 196 12.54 2.35 -9.15
CA VAL A 196 11.10 2.59 -9.31
C VAL A 196 10.30 1.33 -8.98
N ASN A 197 10.73 0.16 -9.46
CA ASN A 197 10.07 -1.11 -9.16
C ASN A 197 10.15 -1.47 -7.68
N ILE A 198 11.29 -1.26 -7.01
CA ILE A 198 11.44 -1.48 -5.57
C ILE A 198 10.51 -0.57 -4.77
N LEU A 199 10.50 0.73 -5.08
CA LEU A 199 9.62 1.70 -4.41
C LEU A 199 8.14 1.35 -4.62
N TRP A 200 7.79 0.90 -5.81
CA TRP A 200 6.44 0.48 -6.14
C TRP A 200 6.06 -0.82 -5.40
N ALA A 201 6.94 -1.82 -5.37
CA ALA A 201 6.73 -3.05 -4.61
C ALA A 201 6.58 -2.76 -3.10
N GLY A 202 7.41 -1.87 -2.56
CA GLY A 202 7.29 -1.40 -1.17
C GLY A 202 5.97 -0.70 -0.88
N ARG A 203 5.48 0.13 -1.81
CA ARG A 203 4.16 0.77 -1.73
C ARG A 203 3.04 -0.27 -1.71
N VAL A 204 3.10 -1.28 -2.58
CA VAL A 204 2.08 -2.33 -2.60
C VAL A 204 2.15 -3.18 -1.33
N LEU A 205 3.34 -3.61 -0.92
CA LEU A 205 3.53 -4.37 0.32
C LEU A 205 2.99 -3.62 1.53
N HIS A 206 3.24 -2.31 1.62
CA HIS A 206 2.64 -1.46 2.64
C HIS A 206 1.10 -1.51 2.59
N ASP A 207 0.49 -1.39 1.41
CA ASP A 207 -0.96 -1.45 1.27
C ASP A 207 -1.54 -2.86 1.57
N VAL A 208 -0.75 -3.93 1.41
CA VAL A 208 -1.11 -5.29 1.85
C VAL A 208 -1.04 -5.43 3.37
N LEU A 209 0.05 -4.97 3.99
CA LEU A 209 0.30 -5.09 5.43
C LEU A 209 -0.63 -4.18 6.25
N TYR A 210 -1.09 -3.08 5.66
CA TYR A 210 -2.00 -2.12 6.29
C TYR A 210 -3.32 -2.01 5.49
N PRO A 211 -4.18 -3.05 5.54
CA PRO A 211 -5.32 -3.23 4.63
C PRO A 211 -6.51 -2.29 4.89
N ALA A 212 -6.35 -1.24 5.70
CA ALA A 212 -7.37 -0.25 6.01
C ALA A 212 -7.98 0.44 4.77
N ARG A 213 -7.40 0.25 3.56
CA ARG A 213 -7.84 0.86 2.30
C ARG A 213 -8.41 -0.08 1.23
N GLY A 214 -8.69 -1.35 1.55
CA GLY A 214 -9.40 -2.27 0.64
C GLY A 214 -8.44 -3.10 -0.24
N GLY A 215 -8.43 -4.41 0.03
CA GLY A 215 -7.41 -5.36 -0.43
C GLY A 215 -7.51 -5.82 -1.89
N GLN A 216 -7.48 -4.93 -2.88
CA GLN A 216 -7.49 -5.34 -4.29
C GLN A 216 -6.11 -5.55 -4.95
N ASN A 217 -4.99 -5.30 -4.25
CA ASN A 217 -3.67 -5.21 -4.93
C ASN A 217 -2.61 -6.24 -4.49
N VAL A 218 -2.95 -7.27 -3.71
CA VAL A 218 -1.94 -8.25 -3.23
C VAL A 218 -1.28 -9.00 -4.38
N LEU A 219 -2.07 -9.46 -5.36
CA LEU A 219 -1.57 -10.19 -6.52
C LEU A 219 -0.62 -9.33 -7.39
N LEU A 220 -0.99 -8.07 -7.61
CA LEU A 220 -0.22 -7.11 -8.39
C LEU A 220 1.14 -6.79 -7.72
N GLY A 221 1.17 -6.77 -6.38
CA GLY A 221 2.41 -6.59 -5.61
C GLY A 221 3.37 -7.76 -5.72
N VAL A 222 2.84 -8.98 -5.62
CA VAL A 222 3.64 -10.22 -5.75
C VAL A 222 4.20 -10.36 -7.16
N GLU A 223 3.41 -10.09 -8.19
CA GLU A 223 3.87 -10.12 -9.59
C GLU A 223 5.01 -9.12 -9.81
N THR A 224 4.85 -7.87 -9.39
CA THR A 224 5.85 -6.84 -9.64
C THR A 224 7.15 -7.05 -8.85
N LEU A 225 7.05 -7.59 -7.62
CA LEU A 225 8.23 -7.98 -6.86
C LEU A 225 8.98 -9.15 -7.53
N GLY A 226 8.24 -10.18 -8.00
CA GLY A 226 8.82 -11.30 -8.71
C GLY A 226 9.57 -10.87 -9.97
N PHE A 227 9.00 -9.92 -10.73
CA PHE A 227 9.65 -9.36 -11.91
C PHE A 227 10.89 -8.51 -11.58
N ALA A 228 10.83 -7.65 -10.55
CA ALA A 228 11.98 -6.86 -10.12
C ALA A 228 13.18 -7.74 -9.75
N VAL A 229 12.92 -8.90 -9.13
CA VAL A 229 13.95 -9.90 -8.80
C VAL A 229 14.53 -10.54 -10.06
N VAL A 230 13.70 -10.90 -11.04
CA VAL A 230 14.16 -11.46 -12.32
C VAL A 230 15.03 -10.46 -13.07
N GLU A 231 14.65 -9.19 -13.12
CA GLU A 231 15.45 -8.13 -13.76
C GLU A 231 16.80 -7.90 -13.05
N LEU A 232 16.82 -7.94 -11.72
CA LEU A 232 18.06 -7.86 -10.95
C LEU A 232 18.97 -9.05 -11.28
N PHE A 233 18.42 -10.26 -11.40
CA PHE A 233 19.17 -11.46 -11.81
C PHE A 233 19.69 -11.35 -13.25
N VAL A 234 18.92 -10.76 -14.16
CA VAL A 234 19.33 -10.51 -15.53
C VAL A 234 20.47 -9.47 -15.59
N MET A 235 20.44 -8.43 -14.75
CA MET A 235 21.55 -7.47 -14.61
C MET A 235 22.85 -8.10 -14.12
N VAL A 236 22.76 -9.04 -13.17
CA VAL A 236 23.94 -9.66 -12.54
C VAL A 236 24.47 -10.82 -13.39
N GLY A 237 23.60 -11.53 -14.11
CA GLY A 237 23.93 -12.78 -14.78
C GLY A 237 24.40 -12.65 -16.24
N PHE A 238 24.01 -11.60 -16.96
CA PHE A 238 24.32 -11.44 -18.38
C PHE A 238 25.23 -10.23 -18.59
N GLY A 239 26.46 -10.48 -19.05
CA GLY A 239 27.34 -9.43 -19.56
C GLY A 239 26.70 -8.70 -20.75
N ALA A 240 27.20 -7.50 -21.05
CA ALA A 240 26.66 -6.54 -22.01
C ALA A 240 26.54 -7.01 -23.49
N ALA A 241 26.68 -8.30 -23.80
CA ALA A 241 26.82 -8.78 -25.18
C ALA A 241 25.50 -9.17 -25.87
N ASP A 242 24.46 -9.63 -25.15
CA ASP A 242 23.26 -10.21 -25.80
C ASP A 242 21.99 -9.36 -25.62
N TRP A 243 21.99 -8.15 -26.17
CA TRP A 243 20.89 -7.17 -26.12
C TRP A 243 19.52 -7.68 -26.63
N VAL A 244 19.50 -8.70 -27.49
CA VAL A 244 18.28 -9.38 -27.97
C VAL A 244 17.57 -10.11 -26.82
N MET A 245 18.33 -10.63 -25.86
CA MET A 245 17.79 -11.27 -24.66
C MET A 245 17.25 -10.26 -23.65
N PHE A 246 17.64 -8.98 -23.74
CA PHE A 246 17.16 -7.90 -22.85
C PHE A 246 15.93 -7.17 -23.39
N THR A 247 15.83 -7.01 -24.71
CA THR A 247 14.70 -6.30 -25.35
C THR A 247 13.39 -7.08 -25.26
N LEU A 248 13.44 -8.41 -25.35
CA LEU A 248 12.26 -9.27 -25.26
C LEU A 248 11.55 -9.22 -23.90
N PRO A 249 12.24 -9.40 -22.75
CA PRO A 249 11.64 -9.24 -21.42
C PRO A 249 11.06 -7.84 -21.23
N PHE A 250 11.74 -6.81 -21.73
CA PHE A 250 11.32 -5.42 -21.59
C PHE A 250 10.04 -5.10 -22.38
N VAL A 251 9.96 -5.57 -23.64
CA VAL A 251 8.75 -5.46 -24.46
C VAL A 251 7.60 -6.25 -23.84
N ALA A 252 7.88 -7.45 -23.31
CA ALA A 252 6.90 -8.21 -22.56
C ALA A 252 6.42 -7.46 -21.30
N HIS A 253 7.33 -6.75 -20.61
CA HIS A 253 7.03 -5.93 -19.44
C HIS A 253 6.10 -4.76 -19.77
N ILE A 254 6.38 -4.04 -20.86
CA ILE A 254 5.52 -2.97 -21.36
C ILE A 254 4.15 -3.52 -21.77
N ALA A 255 4.11 -4.68 -22.42
CA ALA A 255 2.86 -5.31 -22.84
C ALA A 255 2.02 -5.78 -21.64
N VAL A 256 2.63 -6.42 -20.64
CA VAL A 256 1.96 -6.87 -19.42
C VAL A 256 1.49 -5.68 -18.59
N GLY A 257 2.33 -4.65 -18.43
CA GLY A 257 1.91 -3.39 -17.80
C GLY A 257 0.73 -2.76 -18.53
N ALA A 258 0.81 -2.61 -19.85
CA ALA A 258 -0.30 -2.08 -20.65
C ALA A 258 -1.58 -2.92 -20.50
N LEU A 259 -1.49 -4.24 -20.44
CA LEU A 259 -2.64 -5.13 -20.24
C LEU A 259 -3.23 -5.02 -18.84
N LEU A 260 -2.41 -5.06 -17.79
CA LEU A 260 -2.85 -4.93 -16.39
C LEU A 260 -3.49 -3.56 -16.13
N PHE A 261 -2.93 -2.51 -16.72
CA PHE A 261 -3.45 -1.16 -16.58
C PHE A 261 -4.57 -0.83 -17.57
N SER A 262 -4.77 -1.59 -18.65
CA SER A 262 -5.83 -1.32 -19.65
C SER A 262 -7.23 -1.30 -19.02
N GLY A 263 -7.50 -2.13 -18.02
CA GLY A 263 -8.78 -2.14 -17.31
C GLY A 263 -8.95 -0.95 -16.37
N ALA A 264 -7.91 -0.56 -15.62
CA ALA A 264 -7.97 0.58 -14.70
C ALA A 264 -7.93 1.93 -15.45
N VAL A 265 -7.02 2.07 -16.40
CA VAL A 265 -6.89 3.22 -17.30
C VAL A 265 -8.11 3.32 -18.21
N GLY A 266 -8.63 2.20 -18.73
CA GLY A 266 -9.85 2.18 -19.54
C GLY A 266 -11.07 2.64 -18.75
N ARG A 267 -11.25 2.18 -17.50
CA ARG A 267 -12.32 2.66 -16.60
C ARG A 267 -12.15 4.14 -16.24
N TRP A 268 -10.91 4.57 -15.98
CA TRP A 268 -10.61 5.98 -15.72
C TRP A 268 -10.88 6.88 -16.95
N CYS A 269 -10.47 6.46 -18.15
CA CYS A 269 -10.74 7.17 -19.40
C CYS A 269 -12.24 7.25 -19.72
N LYS A 270 -13.03 6.27 -19.26
CA LYS A 270 -14.49 6.26 -19.32
C LYS A 270 -15.16 7.06 -18.20
N GLY A 271 -14.40 7.74 -17.34
CA GLY A 271 -14.97 8.54 -16.25
C GLY A 271 -15.56 7.72 -15.10
N GLU A 272 -15.34 6.41 -15.05
CA GLU A 272 -15.83 5.53 -13.98
C GLU A 272 -14.94 5.69 -12.73
N ILE A 273 -15.06 6.81 -12.04
CA ILE A 273 -14.44 7.01 -10.73
C ILE A 273 -15.36 6.38 -9.68
N GLN A 274 -14.95 5.23 -9.11
CA GLN A 274 -15.65 4.67 -7.95
C GLN A 274 -15.33 5.52 -6.71
N THR A 275 -16.12 6.56 -6.46
CA THR A 275 -16.15 7.21 -5.15
C THR A 275 -17.03 6.37 -4.23
N ARG A 276 -16.41 5.74 -3.23
CA ARG A 276 -17.14 5.02 -2.18
C ARG A 276 -17.69 6.06 -1.20
N GLU A 277 -18.88 6.57 -1.49
CA GLU A 277 -19.58 7.46 -0.57
C GLU A 277 -20.27 6.62 0.50
N VAL A 278 -19.86 6.77 1.76
CA VAL A 278 -20.53 6.13 2.89
C VAL A 278 -21.71 7.01 3.23
N VAL A 279 -22.88 6.64 2.72
CA VAL A 279 -24.14 7.30 3.11
C VAL A 279 -24.53 6.74 4.46
N GLU A 280 -24.50 7.57 5.51
CA GLU A 280 -25.13 7.23 6.78
C GLU A 280 -26.63 7.07 6.53
N GLY A 281 -27.17 5.89 6.85
CA GLY A 281 -28.60 5.64 6.75
C GLY A 281 -29.40 6.55 7.67
N PRO A 282 -30.70 6.77 7.40
CA PRO A 282 -31.57 7.56 8.28
C PRO A 282 -31.53 6.99 9.70
N ARG A 283 -31.32 7.88 10.67
CA ARG A 283 -31.43 7.56 12.09
C ARG A 283 -32.92 7.52 12.42
N ASP A 284 -33.45 6.33 12.57
CA ASP A 284 -34.79 6.08 13.14
C ASP A 284 -34.76 6.29 14.67
#